data_AF-A0A7Y1Y1S0-F1
#
_entry.id   AF-A0A7Y1Y1S0-F1
#
_cell.length_a   1.000
_cell.length_b   1.000
_cell.length_c   1.000
_cell.angle_alpha   90.00
_cell.angle_beta   90.00
_cell.angle_gamma   90.00
#
_symmetry.space_group_name_H-M   'P 1'
#
loop_
_entity.id
_entity.type
_entity.pdbx_description
1 polymer ?
#
loop_
_entity_poly.entity_id
_entity_poly.type
_entity_poly.pdbx_seq_one_letter_code
_entity_poly.pdbx_strand_id
1 'polypeptide(L)'
;MGSSNKQIHLIAFDVPYPPNYGGVIDIYYKAVELQKMGIKIHLHCFEYGRPRNNQLDKICESVTYYKRSKSKFLLFSRTPYIVGTRNSEQLIANLNKDNYPIICEGLHTAGVIKHLNLKERKVYVRTHNVEHDYYRHLAKNESKLAHRMYYKREARKLKAFESILKQCSG
;
A
#
# COMPACT_ATOMS: atom_id res chain seq x y z
N MET A 1 -5.07 27.15 -21.87
CA MET A 1 -4.00 26.16 -22.11
C MET A 1 -4.29 24.94 -21.25
N GLY A 2 -4.45 23.78 -21.87
CA GLY A 2 -5.26 22.67 -21.36
C GLY A 2 -4.77 22.07 -20.04
N SER A 3 -5.62 22.10 -19.02
CA SER A 3 -5.49 21.22 -17.86
C SER A 3 -5.73 19.79 -18.35
N SER A 4 -4.66 19.09 -18.73
CA SER A 4 -4.71 17.65 -18.91
C SER A 4 -5.34 17.05 -17.64
N ASN A 5 -6.46 16.34 -17.79
CA ASN A 5 -7.20 15.69 -16.71
C ASN A 5 -6.34 14.54 -16.12
N LYS A 6 -5.28 14.88 -15.39
CA LYS A 6 -4.30 13.94 -14.84
C LYS A 6 -4.94 13.21 -13.68
N GLN A 7 -4.94 11.88 -13.75
CA GLN A 7 -5.51 11.01 -12.74
C GLN A 7 -4.45 10.03 -12.23
N ILE A 8 -4.58 9.63 -10.97
CA ILE A 8 -3.64 8.71 -10.33
C ILE A 8 -4.36 7.82 -9.34
N HIS A 9 -3.96 6.54 -9.26
CA HIS A 9 -4.34 5.68 -8.16
C HIS A 9 -3.35 5.82 -7.02
N LEU A 10 -3.86 6.07 -5.82
CA LEU A 10 -3.07 6.07 -4.60
C LEU A 10 -3.51 4.90 -3.72
N ILE A 11 -2.63 3.92 -3.51
CA ILE A 11 -2.93 2.72 -2.73
C ILE A 11 -2.31 2.84 -1.35
N ALA A 12 -3.16 3.10 -0.36
CA ALA A 12 -2.80 3.26 1.04
C ALA A 12 -2.92 1.94 1.81
N PHE A 13 -1.93 1.63 2.65
CA PHE A 13 -1.93 0.42 3.48
C PHE A 13 -2.93 0.47 4.65
N ASP A 14 -3.52 1.64 4.91
CA ASP A 14 -4.54 1.93 5.92
C ASP A 14 -5.39 3.13 5.49
N VAL A 15 -6.47 3.46 6.21
CA VAL A 15 -7.28 4.67 5.98
C VAL A 15 -6.47 5.91 6.38
N PRO A 16 -6.17 6.85 5.46
CA PRO A 16 -5.25 7.94 5.73
C PRO A 16 -5.86 9.11 6.55
N TYR A 17 -6.93 8.89 7.31
CA TYR A 17 -7.56 9.92 8.14
C TYR A 17 -8.05 9.37 9.49
N PRO A 18 -7.98 10.15 10.59
CA PRO A 18 -7.21 11.41 10.75
C PRO A 18 -5.69 11.22 10.56
N PRO A 19 -4.94 12.19 10.02
CA PRO A 19 -3.50 12.08 9.83
C PRO A 19 -2.75 12.19 11.17
N ASN A 20 -2.71 11.11 11.95
CA ASN A 20 -2.27 11.12 13.36
C ASN A 20 -1.07 10.21 13.67
N TYR A 21 -0.47 9.55 12.67
CA TYR A 21 0.81 8.86 12.84
C TYR A 21 1.58 8.77 11.51
N GLY A 22 2.90 8.55 11.63
CA GLY A 22 3.90 8.64 10.56
C GLY A 22 3.41 8.31 9.15
N GLY A 23 3.28 7.02 8.82
CA GLY A 23 3.00 6.63 7.43
C GLY A 23 1.64 7.12 6.89
N VAL A 24 0.62 7.32 7.73
CA VAL A 24 -0.67 7.85 7.27
C VAL A 24 -0.63 9.36 7.05
N ILE A 25 0.15 10.11 7.83
CA ILE A 25 0.37 11.54 7.63
C ILE A 25 0.94 11.81 6.24
N ASP A 26 1.98 11.07 5.83
CA ASP A 26 2.61 11.21 4.51
C ASP A 26 1.59 11.00 3.37
N ILE A 27 0.77 9.95 3.46
CA ILE A 27 -0.24 9.62 2.45
C ILE A 27 -1.30 10.72 2.35
N TYR A 28 -1.80 11.19 3.50
CA TYR A 28 -2.85 12.20 3.55
C TYR A 28 -2.40 13.51 2.91
N TYR A 29 -1.26 14.05 3.36
CA TYR A 29 -0.77 15.33 2.83
C TYR A 29 -0.30 15.21 1.38
N LYS A 30 0.21 14.06 0.96
CA LYS A 30 0.49 13.78 -0.46
C LYS A 30 -0.78 13.87 -1.31
N ALA A 31 -1.90 13.29 -0.86
CA ALA A 31 -3.17 13.43 -1.55
C ALA A 31 -3.63 14.90 -1.62
N VAL A 32 -3.48 15.66 -0.52
CA VAL A 32 -3.81 17.10 -0.49
C VAL A 32 -2.96 17.88 -1.50
N GLU A 33 -1.64 17.68 -1.53
CA GLU A 33 -0.76 18.42 -2.44
C GLU A 33 -0.97 18.01 -3.91
N LEU A 34 -1.20 16.73 -4.20
CA LEU A 34 -1.57 16.28 -5.55
C LEU A 34 -2.89 16.92 -6.02
N GLN A 35 -3.88 17.01 -5.15
CA GLN A 35 -5.16 17.66 -5.45
C GLN A 35 -4.97 19.16 -5.73
N LYS A 36 -4.15 19.86 -4.95
CA LYS A 36 -3.80 21.28 -5.18
C LYS A 36 -3.11 21.50 -6.53
N MET A 37 -2.37 20.51 -7.02
CA MET A 37 -1.76 20.52 -8.36
C MET A 37 -2.76 20.19 -9.48
N GLY A 38 -4.04 20.01 -9.16
CA GLY A 38 -5.10 19.68 -10.12
C GLY A 38 -5.12 18.21 -10.54
N ILE A 39 -4.47 17.31 -9.78
CA ILE A 39 -4.45 15.87 -10.07
C ILE A 39 -5.64 15.20 -9.37
N LYS A 40 -6.44 14.46 -10.13
CA LYS A 40 -7.53 13.64 -9.59
C LYS A 40 -7.00 12.35 -8.99
N ILE A 41 -7.41 12.07 -7.77
CA ILE A 41 -6.88 10.93 -7.02
C ILE A 41 -7.99 9.89 -6.83
N HIS A 42 -7.72 8.67 -7.27
CA HIS A 42 -8.51 7.49 -6.93
C HIS A 42 -7.82 6.79 -5.75
N LEU A 43 -8.34 7.03 -4.55
CA LEU A 43 -7.76 6.50 -3.32
C LEU A 43 -8.28 5.07 -3.07
N HIS A 44 -7.36 4.15 -2.84
CA HIS A 44 -7.62 2.77 -2.47
C HIS A 44 -7.03 2.53 -1.09
N CYS A 45 -7.86 2.20 -0.09
CA CYS A 45 -7.37 2.01 1.28
C CYS A 45 -7.86 0.72 1.91
N PHE A 46 -7.01 0.10 2.73
CA PHE A 46 -7.35 -1.11 3.47
C PHE A 46 -7.88 -0.77 4.86
N GLU A 47 -9.10 -1.18 5.15
CA GLU A 47 -9.76 -0.96 6.44
C GLU A 47 -9.22 -1.95 7.48
N TYR A 48 -8.48 -1.43 8.48
CA TYR A 48 -8.05 -2.19 9.65
C TYR A 48 -7.89 -1.29 10.88
N GLY A 49 -8.91 -1.25 11.73
CA GLY A 49 -8.87 -0.50 13.00
C GLY A 49 -9.14 1.01 12.87
N ARG A 50 -9.35 1.51 11.65
CA ARG A 50 -9.70 2.91 11.37
C ARG A 50 -11.02 2.99 10.61
N PRO A 51 -11.97 3.84 11.03
CA PRO A 51 -13.25 3.97 10.35
C PRO A 51 -13.11 4.67 9.00
N ARG A 52 -14.07 4.42 8.11
CA ARG A 52 -14.23 5.20 6.87
C ARG A 52 -14.49 6.66 7.19
N ASN A 53 -14.07 7.56 6.31
CA ASN A 53 -14.22 8.99 6.57
C ASN A 53 -14.50 9.79 5.29
N ASN A 54 -15.49 10.68 5.38
CA ASN A 54 -15.92 11.55 4.29
C ASN A 54 -14.98 12.72 4.00
N GLN A 55 -14.01 13.01 4.87
CA GLN A 55 -12.98 14.03 4.60
C GLN A 55 -12.11 13.63 3.41
N LEU A 56 -11.96 12.32 3.14
CA LEU A 56 -11.22 11.83 2.00
C LEU A 56 -11.96 12.12 0.68
N ASP A 57 -13.29 12.11 0.69
CA ASP A 57 -14.13 12.41 -0.48
C ASP A 57 -14.02 13.89 -0.91
N LYS A 58 -13.53 14.77 -0.03
CA LYS A 58 -13.26 16.19 -0.37
C LYS A 58 -11.93 16.39 -1.08
N ILE A 59 -11.03 15.41 -1.00
CA ILE A 59 -9.65 15.47 -1.52
C ILE A 59 -9.51 14.57 -2.75
N CYS A 60 -10.20 13.43 -2.74
CA CYS A 60 -10.08 12.41 -3.77
C CYS A 60 -11.29 12.42 -4.71
N GLU A 61 -11.06 12.13 -6.00
CA GLU A 61 -12.12 11.93 -6.99
C GLU A 61 -12.96 10.71 -6.64
N SER A 62 -12.33 9.66 -6.09
CA SER A 62 -13.02 8.52 -5.53
C SER A 62 -12.24 7.88 -4.39
N VAL A 63 -12.96 7.25 -3.46
CA VAL A 63 -12.37 6.49 -2.35
C VAL A 63 -12.98 5.09 -2.31
N THR A 64 -12.15 4.06 -2.46
CA THR A 64 -12.56 2.66 -2.34
C THR A 64 -11.89 2.01 -1.13
N TYR A 65 -12.71 1.35 -0.31
CA TYR A 65 -12.29 0.68 0.91
C TYR A 65 -12.27 -0.84 0.72
N TYR A 66 -11.16 -1.46 1.09
CA TYR A 66 -10.94 -2.91 1.00
C TYR A 66 -10.78 -3.52 2.40
N LYS A 67 -11.35 -4.71 2.62
CA LYS A 67 -11.11 -5.43 3.88
C LYS A 67 -9.72 -6.05 3.88
N ARG A 68 -8.96 -5.85 4.95
CA ARG A 68 -7.73 -6.60 5.20
C ARG A 68 -8.05 -8.03 5.63
N SER A 69 -7.50 -9.03 4.94
CA SER A 69 -7.69 -10.44 5.30
C SER A 69 -7.13 -10.74 6.69
N LYS A 70 -7.89 -11.52 7.48
CA LYS A 70 -7.48 -12.02 8.81
C LYS A 70 -6.99 -13.48 8.75
N SER A 71 -6.87 -14.05 7.56
CA SER A 71 -6.53 -15.46 7.39
C SER A 71 -5.14 -15.75 7.97
N LYS A 72 -5.08 -16.67 8.94
CA LYS A 72 -3.82 -17.15 9.51
C LYS A 72 -3.05 -18.05 8.53
N PHE A 73 -3.72 -18.64 7.54
CA PHE A 73 -3.07 -19.47 6.52
C PHE A 73 -2.00 -18.69 5.73
N LEU A 74 -2.17 -17.37 5.60
CA LEU A 74 -1.19 -16.49 4.96
C LEU A 74 0.17 -16.47 5.69
N LEU A 75 0.22 -16.89 6.96
CA LEU A 75 1.49 -17.03 7.70
C LEU A 75 2.41 -18.10 7.11
N PHE A 76 1.83 -19.10 6.44
CA PHE A 76 2.55 -20.19 5.77
C PHE A 76 2.90 -19.87 4.31
N SER A 77 2.35 -18.78 3.76
CA SER A 77 2.69 -18.32 2.41
C SER A 77 4.13 -17.82 2.32
N ARG A 78 4.73 -17.93 1.12
CA ARG A 78 6.02 -17.30 0.78
C ARG A 78 5.89 -15.77 0.71
N THR A 79 4.70 -15.27 0.42
CA THR A 79 4.41 -13.83 0.45
C THR A 79 4.42 -13.32 1.89
N PRO A 80 5.04 -12.15 2.19
CA PRO A 80 4.96 -11.55 3.51
C PRO A 80 3.51 -11.36 3.94
N TYR A 81 3.20 -11.61 5.20
CA TYR A 81 1.85 -11.56 5.75
C TYR A 81 1.20 -10.18 5.55
N ILE A 82 1.97 -9.12 5.75
CA ILE A 82 1.51 -7.73 5.59
C ILE A 82 1.14 -7.36 4.15
N VAL A 83 1.70 -8.09 3.17
CA VAL A 83 1.37 -7.98 1.74
C VAL A 83 0.19 -8.89 1.42
N GLY A 84 0.27 -10.17 1.79
CA GLY A 84 -0.77 -11.16 1.50
C GLY A 84 -2.12 -10.81 2.11
N THR A 85 -2.14 -10.17 3.28
CA THR A 85 -3.39 -9.70 3.91
C THR A 85 -4.04 -8.52 3.19
N ARG A 86 -3.31 -7.87 2.29
CA ARG A 86 -3.76 -6.74 1.46
C ARG A 86 -3.81 -7.10 -0.03
N ASN A 87 -3.81 -8.38 -0.37
CA ASN A 87 -4.08 -8.79 -1.73
C ASN A 87 -5.60 -8.90 -1.93
N SER A 88 -6.19 -7.99 -2.70
CA SER A 88 -7.63 -7.92 -2.92
C SER A 88 -7.94 -8.05 -4.41
N GLU A 89 -8.75 -9.05 -4.77
CA GLU A 89 -9.23 -9.23 -6.15
C GLU A 89 -10.05 -8.03 -6.61
N GLN A 90 -10.83 -7.41 -5.72
CA GLN A 90 -11.58 -6.20 -6.02
C GLN A 90 -10.64 -5.01 -6.31
N LEU A 91 -9.50 -4.91 -5.59
CA LEU A 91 -8.50 -3.89 -5.89
C LEU A 91 -7.91 -4.10 -7.28
N ILE A 92 -7.48 -5.33 -7.58
CA ILE A 92 -6.91 -5.67 -8.89
C ILE A 92 -7.91 -5.39 -10.01
N ALA A 93 -9.17 -5.81 -9.84
CA ALA A 93 -10.23 -5.57 -10.81
C ALA A 93 -10.50 -4.08 -11.04
N ASN A 94 -10.45 -3.25 -9.99
CA ASN A 94 -10.60 -1.80 -10.13
C ASN A 94 -9.41 -1.16 -10.84
N LEU A 95 -8.18 -1.55 -10.50
CA LEU A 95 -6.98 -1.02 -11.16
C LEU A 95 -6.96 -1.40 -12.65
N ASN A 96 -7.48 -2.55 -13.04
CA ASN A 96 -7.49 -2.97 -14.45
C ASN A 96 -8.60 -2.33 -15.31
N LYS A 97 -9.40 -1.40 -14.77
CA LYS A 97 -10.43 -0.67 -15.54
C LYS A 97 -9.88 0.45 -16.42
N ASP A 98 -8.67 0.90 -16.13
CA ASP A 98 -7.97 1.97 -16.84
C ASP A 98 -6.45 1.69 -16.85
N ASN A 99 -5.65 2.68 -17.29
CA ASN A 99 -4.20 2.63 -17.31
C ASN A 99 -3.54 3.83 -16.59
N TYR A 100 -4.24 4.49 -15.66
CA TYR A 100 -3.66 5.61 -14.90
C TYR A 100 -2.45 5.17 -14.07
N PRO A 101 -1.47 6.06 -13.83
CA PRO A 101 -0.34 5.75 -12.96
C PRO A 101 -0.79 5.33 -11.56
N ILE A 102 0.01 4.49 -10.91
CA ILE A 102 -0.27 3.98 -9.57
C ILE A 102 0.87 4.34 -8.62
N ILE A 103 0.54 4.82 -7.43
CA ILE A 103 1.46 4.94 -6.30
C ILE A 103 1.06 3.92 -5.23
N CYS A 104 1.95 2.99 -4.92
CA CYS A 104 1.82 2.05 -3.81
C CYS A 104 2.54 2.61 -2.57
N GLU A 105 1.81 2.80 -1.48
CA GLU A 105 2.36 3.27 -0.21
C GLU A 105 2.83 2.07 0.62
N GLY A 106 4.15 1.95 0.75
CA GLY A 106 4.84 0.84 1.39
C GLY A 106 4.86 -0.47 0.58
N LEU A 107 5.78 -1.36 0.95
CA LEU A 107 5.82 -2.72 0.38
C LEU A 107 4.51 -3.49 0.64
N HIS A 108 3.76 -3.11 1.66
CA HIS A 108 2.45 -3.65 2.03
C HIS A 108 1.45 -3.71 0.87
N THR A 109 1.50 -2.71 -0.02
CA THR A 109 0.52 -2.52 -1.11
C THR A 109 1.06 -2.96 -2.46
N ALA A 110 2.37 -3.19 -2.56
CA ALA A 110 3.06 -3.59 -3.79
C ALA A 110 2.67 -5.00 -4.31
N GLY A 111 1.87 -5.76 -3.57
CA GLY A 111 1.36 -7.07 -4.01
C GLY A 111 0.62 -7.03 -5.35
N VAL A 112 -0.02 -5.91 -5.67
CA VAL A 112 -0.79 -5.72 -6.90
C VAL A 112 0.08 -5.73 -8.16
N ILE A 113 1.37 -5.41 -8.07
CA ILE A 113 2.29 -5.27 -9.22
C ILE A 113 2.30 -6.52 -10.10
N LYS A 114 2.17 -7.71 -9.49
CA LYS A 114 2.14 -9.00 -10.20
C LYS A 114 0.92 -9.19 -11.10
N HIS A 115 -0.10 -8.35 -10.95
CA HIS A 115 -1.41 -8.47 -11.60
C HIS A 115 -1.69 -7.32 -12.58
N LEU A 116 -0.70 -6.46 -12.84
CA LEU A 116 -0.84 -5.28 -13.68
C LEU A 116 -0.04 -5.43 -14.98
N ASN A 117 -0.54 -4.81 -16.06
CA ASN A 117 0.23 -4.66 -17.30
C ASN A 117 1.21 -3.48 -17.19
N LEU A 118 2.45 -3.77 -16.81
CA LEU A 118 3.48 -2.75 -16.56
C LEU A 118 4.08 -2.13 -17.84
N LYS A 119 3.77 -2.66 -19.04
CA LYS A 119 4.25 -2.09 -20.31
C LYS A 119 3.57 -0.77 -20.65
N GLU A 120 2.32 -0.61 -20.24
CA GLU A 120 1.46 0.52 -20.62
C GLU A 120 1.17 1.46 -19.44
N ARG A 121 1.63 1.10 -18.25
CA ARG A 121 1.28 1.79 -17.01
C ARG A 121 2.49 2.02 -16.13
N LYS A 122 2.63 3.27 -15.67
CA LYS A 122 3.63 3.64 -14.67
C LYS A 122 3.18 3.23 -13.27
N VAL A 123 4.03 2.53 -12.55
CA VAL A 123 3.76 2.11 -11.17
C VAL A 123 4.94 2.54 -10.31
N TYR A 124 4.66 3.25 -9.22
CA TYR A 124 5.65 3.72 -8.27
C TYR A 124 5.42 3.11 -6.91
N VAL A 125 6.49 2.83 -6.16
CA VAL A 125 6.39 2.31 -4.79
C VAL A 125 7.13 3.23 -3.82
N ARG A 126 6.38 3.92 -2.95
CA ARG A 126 6.97 4.70 -1.87
C ARG A 126 7.23 3.81 -0.67
N THR A 127 8.46 3.35 -0.49
CA THR A 127 8.85 2.64 0.74
C THR A 127 8.96 3.64 1.90
N HIS A 128 8.28 3.37 3.02
CA HIS A 128 8.37 4.22 4.23
C HIS A 128 9.55 3.80 5.12
N ASN A 129 9.91 2.53 5.09
CA ASN A 129 11.02 1.93 5.82
C ASN A 129 11.70 0.87 4.95
N VAL A 130 12.92 0.49 5.32
CA VAL A 130 13.48 -0.81 4.94
C VAL A 130 12.77 -1.88 5.76
N GLU A 131 11.62 -2.36 5.26
CA GLU A 131 10.68 -3.18 6.05
C GLU A 131 11.32 -4.43 6.65
N HIS A 132 12.25 -5.05 5.92
CA HIS A 132 12.94 -6.23 6.42
C HIS A 132 13.87 -5.92 7.60
N ASP A 133 14.48 -4.73 7.67
CA ASP A 133 15.29 -4.30 8.80
C ASP A 133 14.42 -3.88 9.97
N TYR A 134 13.29 -3.21 9.71
CA TYR A 134 12.29 -2.91 10.74
C TYR A 134 11.84 -4.19 11.46
N TYR A 135 11.49 -5.25 10.71
CA TYR A 135 11.12 -6.54 11.30
C TYR A 135 12.28 -7.24 12.03
N ARG A 136 13.55 -7.07 11.61
CA ARG A 136 14.71 -7.60 12.35
C ARG A 136 14.86 -6.90 13.71
N HIS A 137 14.65 -5.59 13.77
CA HIS A 137 14.68 -4.83 15.02
C HIS A 137 13.54 -5.25 15.95
N LEU A 138 12.32 -5.45 15.43
CA LEU A 138 11.21 -6.01 16.21
C LEU A 138 11.57 -7.37 16.80
N ALA A 139 12.20 -8.26 16.00
CA ALA A 139 12.65 -9.55 16.50
C ALA A 139 13.71 -9.44 17.61
N LYS A 140 14.63 -8.47 17.51
CA LYS A 140 15.70 -8.26 18.50
C LYS A 140 15.15 -7.82 19.86
N ASN A 141 14.11 -6.98 19.85
CA ASN A 141 13.52 -6.39 21.05
C ASN A 141 12.35 -7.20 21.63
N GLU A 142 11.91 -8.25 20.96
CA GLU A 142 10.79 -9.08 21.40
C GLU A 142 11.22 -10.12 22.44
N SER A 143 10.52 -10.14 23.58
CA SER A 143 10.77 -11.06 24.69
C SER A 143 10.18 -12.45 24.44
N LYS A 144 9.02 -12.53 23.77
CA LYS A 144 8.31 -13.79 23.53
C LYS A 144 8.91 -14.53 22.33
N LEU A 145 9.39 -15.76 22.56
CA LEU A 145 10.06 -16.57 21.54
C LEU A 145 9.20 -16.78 20.28
N ALA A 146 7.90 -17.05 20.43
CA ALA A 146 6.98 -17.25 19.31
C ALA A 146 6.89 -16.00 18.41
N HIS A 147 6.73 -14.82 19.00
CA HIS A 147 6.69 -13.55 18.26
C HIS A 147 8.03 -13.21 17.62
N ARG A 148 9.14 -13.45 18.34
CA ARG A 148 10.49 -13.28 17.80
C ARG A 148 10.70 -14.12 16.54
N MET A 149 10.27 -15.38 16.56
CA MET A 149 10.35 -16.28 15.40
C MET A 149 9.45 -15.82 14.25
N TYR A 150 8.24 -15.34 14.56
CA TYR A 150 7.37 -14.70 13.57
C TYR A 150 8.07 -13.52 12.88
N TYR A 151 8.61 -12.55 13.64
CA TYR A 151 9.29 -11.39 13.08
C TYR A 151 10.52 -11.77 12.26
N LYS A 152 11.34 -12.72 12.73
CA LYS A 152 12.48 -13.25 11.94
C LYS A 152 12.05 -13.85 10.62
N ARG A 153 10.95 -14.63 10.61
CA ARG A 153 10.43 -15.25 9.38
C ARG A 153 9.91 -14.19 8.41
N GLU A 154 9.12 -13.24 8.90
CA GLU A 154 8.58 -12.16 8.08
C GLU A 154 9.68 -11.25 7.54
N ALA A 155 10.73 -10.95 8.31
CA ALA A 155 11.91 -10.22 7.82
C ALA A 155 12.57 -10.89 6.61
N ARG A 156 12.69 -12.23 6.62
CA ARG A 156 13.24 -12.97 5.48
C ARG A 156 12.32 -12.92 4.26
N LYS A 157 11.01 -13.08 4.47
CA LYS A 157 10.02 -12.97 3.39
C LYS A 157 10.03 -11.58 2.77
N LEU A 158 10.09 -10.53 3.60
CA LEU A 158 10.15 -9.13 3.14
C LEU A 158 11.40 -8.86 2.31
N LYS A 159 12.57 -9.34 2.78
CA LYS A 159 13.82 -9.21 2.01
C LYS A 159 13.71 -9.89 0.63
N ALA A 160 13.11 -11.07 0.56
CA ALA A 160 12.91 -11.75 -0.72
C ALA A 160 11.89 -11.02 -1.61
N PHE A 161 10.80 -10.53 -1.01
CA PHE A 161 9.72 -9.83 -1.71
C PHE A 161 10.13 -8.47 -2.27
N GLU A 162 11.10 -7.79 -1.64
CA GLU A 162 11.65 -6.50 -2.09
C GLU A 162 12.16 -6.50 -3.54
N SER A 163 12.51 -7.67 -4.08
CA SER A 163 12.84 -7.83 -5.51
C SER A 163 11.71 -7.41 -6.46
N ILE A 164 10.46 -7.34 -6.00
CA ILE A 164 9.32 -6.82 -6.76
C ILE A 164 9.52 -5.37 -7.19
N LEU A 165 10.28 -4.59 -6.41
CA LEU A 165 10.57 -3.18 -6.73
C LEU A 165 11.38 -3.03 -8.02
N LYS A 166 12.07 -4.08 -8.48
CA LYS A 166 12.76 -4.04 -9.78
C LYS A 166 11.80 -3.97 -10.98
N GLN A 167 10.51 -4.23 -10.75
CA GLN A 167 9.49 -4.20 -11.80
C GLN A 167 8.76 -2.86 -11.86
N CYS A 168 8.88 -2.01 -10.83
CA CYS A 168 8.21 -0.72 -10.81
C CYS A 168 9.01 0.34 -11.59
N SER A 169 8.32 1.40 -11.98
CA SER A 169 8.90 2.54 -12.72
C SER A 169 9.76 3.44 -11.82
N GLY A 170 9.60 3.35 -10.50
CA GLY A 170 10.37 4.07 -9.50
C GLY A 170 9.84 3.88 -8.09
#